data_AF-A0A3C1UXZ2-F1
#
_entry.id   AF-A0A3C1UXZ2-F1
#
_cell.length_a   1.000
_cell.length_b   1.000
_cell.length_c   1.000
_cell.angle_alpha   90.00
_cell.angle_beta   90.00
_cell.angle_gamma   90.00
#
_symmetry.space_group_name_H-M   'P 1'
#
loop_
_entity.id
_entity.type
_entity.pdbx_description
1 polymer ?
#
loop_
_entity_poly.entity_id
_entity_poly.type
_entity_poly.pdbx_seq_one_letter_code
_entity_poly.pdbx_strand_id
1 'polypeptide(L)'
;ASSAGFSRAREAQNDEARHEKRFAVAYHLLSVSKNYRLRVKSYVDEAEPIIKSVTDIWASADWYEREAFDLMGILFENHTDLRRILTDYGFVGHPLRKDFPMIGEVEMRYDEDLGRVVYEPVSIEPNVNVPRVIRK
;
A
#
# COMPACT_ATOMS: atom_id res chain seq x y z
N ALA A 1 33.90 -6.84 -30.52
CA ALA A 1 33.51 -6.79 -29.09
C ALA A 1 32.07 -6.30 -29.02
N SER A 2 31.15 -7.11 -28.48
CA SER A 2 29.73 -6.79 -28.42
C SER A 2 29.46 -5.65 -27.43
N SER A 3 28.76 -4.60 -27.87
CA SER A 3 28.42 -3.37 -27.14
C SER A 3 27.20 -3.50 -26.20
N ALA A 4 26.66 -4.69 -25.99
CA ALA A 4 25.49 -4.93 -25.16
C ALA A 4 25.84 -5.84 -23.97
N GLY A 5 26.27 -5.22 -22.88
CA GLY A 5 26.17 -5.84 -21.56
C GLY A 5 24.72 -5.81 -21.10
N PHE A 6 24.24 -6.88 -20.48
CA PHE A 6 22.94 -6.91 -19.80
C PHE A 6 22.95 -5.92 -18.64
N SER A 7 22.51 -4.68 -18.88
CA SER A 7 22.20 -3.74 -17.80
C SER A 7 20.83 -4.10 -17.21
N ARG A 8 20.83 -4.67 -16.00
CA ARG A 8 19.66 -4.60 -15.11
C ARG A 8 19.53 -3.18 -14.53
N ALA A 9 19.58 -2.16 -15.38
CA ALA A 9 19.41 -0.79 -14.98
C ALA A 9 17.90 -0.49 -14.98
N ARG A 10 17.34 -0.25 -13.79
CA ARG A 10 16.05 0.40 -13.66
C ARG A 10 16.24 1.82 -14.23
N GLU A 11 15.62 2.12 -15.38
CA GLU A 11 15.51 3.50 -15.83
C GLU A 11 14.87 4.31 -14.70
N ALA A 12 15.51 5.40 -14.30
CA ALA A 12 14.91 6.36 -13.40
C ALA A 12 13.68 6.93 -14.11
N GLN A 13 12.48 6.55 -13.67
CA GLN A 13 11.27 7.23 -14.11
C GLN A 13 11.37 8.68 -13.62
N ASN A 14 11.29 9.62 -14.55
CA ASN A 14 11.13 11.04 -14.21
C ASN A 14 9.86 11.18 -13.35
N ASP A 15 10.03 11.64 -12.10
CA ASP A 15 8.95 11.84 -11.11
C ASP A 15 7.93 12.93 -11.50
N GLU A 16 8.09 13.57 -12.66
CA GLU A 16 7.23 14.67 -13.13
C GLU A 16 5.85 14.19 -13.64
N ALA A 17 5.67 12.90 -13.92
CA ALA A 17 4.38 12.35 -14.35
C ALA A 17 3.48 12.01 -13.15
N ARG A 18 3.14 13.02 -12.35
CA ARG A 18 2.13 12.89 -11.29
C ARG A 18 0.80 12.52 -11.95
N HIS A 19 0.38 11.25 -11.82
CA HIS A 19 -0.90 10.82 -12.35
C HIS A 19 -2.01 11.59 -11.63
N GLU A 20 -3.01 12.05 -12.38
CA GLU A 20 -4.18 12.76 -11.83
C GLU A 20 -4.88 11.93 -10.75
N LYS A 21 -4.84 10.60 -10.90
CA LYS A 21 -5.41 9.64 -9.95
C LYS A 21 -4.33 9.08 -9.03
N ARG A 22 -4.51 9.28 -7.72
CA ARG A 22 -3.57 8.89 -6.66
C ARG A 22 -3.42 7.38 -6.51
N PHE A 23 -4.51 6.62 -6.70
CA PHE A 23 -4.55 5.18 -6.48
C PHE A 23 -4.68 4.40 -7.79
N ALA A 24 -4.04 3.24 -7.84
CA ALA A 24 -4.20 2.30 -8.93
C ALA A 24 -4.26 0.87 -8.39
N VAL A 25 -5.31 0.15 -8.76
CA VAL A 25 -5.46 -1.29 -8.47
C VAL A 25 -4.87 -2.06 -9.65
N ALA A 26 -3.91 -2.94 -9.37
CA ALA A 26 -3.22 -3.72 -10.40
C ALA A 26 -3.53 -5.21 -10.25
N TYR A 27 -4.11 -5.80 -11.29
CA TYR A 27 -4.37 -7.23 -11.37
C TYR A 27 -3.33 -7.91 -12.26
N HIS A 28 -2.72 -8.97 -11.74
CA HIS A 28 -1.74 -9.79 -12.43
C HIS A 28 -2.37 -11.12 -12.85
N LEU A 29 -2.52 -11.33 -14.15
CA LEU A 29 -3.13 -12.52 -14.72
C LEU A 29 -2.08 -13.35 -15.46
N LEU A 30 -2.15 -14.67 -15.29
CA LEU A 30 -1.28 -15.64 -15.94
C LEU A 30 -2.13 -16.66 -16.72
N SER A 31 -1.90 -16.77 -18.02
CA SER A 31 -2.40 -17.87 -18.83
C SER A 31 -1.36 -18.98 -18.85
N VAL A 32 -1.64 -20.11 -18.17
CA VAL A 32 -0.72 -21.25 -18.09
C VAL A 32 -0.59 -21.95 -19.44
N SER A 33 -1.66 -22.07 -20.21
CA SER A 33 -1.67 -22.75 -21.52
C SER A 33 -0.83 -22.03 -22.58
N LYS A 34 -0.84 -20.70 -22.58
CA LYS A 34 -0.08 -19.87 -23.53
C LYS A 34 1.22 -19.33 -22.96
N ASN A 35 1.47 -19.52 -21.66
CA ASN A 35 2.56 -18.92 -20.89
C ASN A 35 2.63 -17.38 -21.05
N TYR A 36 1.47 -16.72 -21.06
CA TYR A 36 1.37 -15.27 -21.20
C TYR A 36 1.00 -14.62 -19.87
N ARG A 37 1.64 -13.48 -19.58
CA ARG A 37 1.39 -12.66 -18.40
C ARG A 37 0.76 -11.34 -18.83
N LEU A 38 -0.37 -11.00 -18.24
CA LEU A 38 -1.09 -9.77 -18.50
C LEU A 38 -1.24 -8.99 -17.20
N ARG A 39 -1.16 -7.66 -17.29
CA ARG A 39 -1.32 -6.75 -16.16
C ARG A 39 -2.40 -5.75 -16.49
N VAL A 40 -3.49 -5.77 -15.73
CA VAL A 40 -4.57 -4.79 -15.85
C VAL A 40 -4.39 -3.79 -14.73
N LYS A 41 -4.35 -2.49 -15.05
CA LYS A 41 -4.30 -1.41 -14.07
C LYS A 41 -5.60 -0.60 -14.19
N SER A 42 -6.29 -0.45 -13.08
CA SER A 42 -7.44 0.46 -12.96
C SER A 42 -7.04 1.62 -12.06
N TYR A 43 -7.23 2.85 -12.54
CA TYR A 43 -6.93 4.05 -11.78
C TYR A 43 -8.18 4.57 -11.09
N VAL A 44 -8.07 4.83 -9.79
CA VAL A 44 -9.18 5.23 -8.92
C VAL A 44 -8.90 6.63 -8.36
N ASP A 45 -9.96 7.40 -8.19
CA ASP A 45 -9.88 8.76 -7.64
C ASP A 45 -9.48 8.75 -6.15
N GLU A 46 -8.99 9.88 -5.66
CA GLU A 46 -8.58 10.08 -4.27
C GLU A 46 -9.75 10.38 -3.34
N ALA A 47 -10.73 11.17 -3.79
CA ALA A 47 -11.85 11.59 -2.95
C ALA A 47 -12.72 10.41 -2.52
N GLU A 48 -13.04 9.52 -3.46
CA GLU A 48 -13.82 8.31 -3.24
C GLU A 48 -13.15 7.14 -3.98
N PRO A 49 -12.19 6.45 -3.34
CA PRO A 49 -11.46 5.36 -3.97
C PRO A 49 -12.31 4.09 -4.00
N ILE A 50 -13.33 4.08 -4.86
CA ILE A 50 -14.30 2.98 -5.00
C ILE A 50 -14.08 2.25 -6.33
N ILE A 51 -14.04 0.92 -6.28
CA ILE A 51 -13.95 0.05 -7.46
C ILE A 51 -14.84 -1.18 -7.27
N LYS A 52 -15.29 -1.82 -8.35
CA LYS A 52 -16.00 -3.10 -8.26
C LYS A 52 -15.04 -4.23 -7.93
N SER A 53 -15.44 -5.06 -6.98
CA SER A 53 -14.77 -6.32 -6.64
C SER A 53 -14.74 -7.29 -7.84
N VAL A 54 -13.71 -8.12 -7.91
CA VAL A 54 -13.60 -9.22 -8.87
C VAL A 54 -13.69 -10.60 -8.19
N THR A 55 -14.14 -10.66 -6.93
CA THR A 55 -14.30 -11.92 -6.17
C THR A 55 -15.24 -12.91 -6.86
N ASP A 56 -16.27 -12.40 -7.56
CA ASP A 56 -17.24 -13.22 -8.31
C ASP A 56 -16.58 -14.00 -9.48
N ILE A 57 -15.47 -13.48 -10.00
CA ILE A 57 -14.71 -14.09 -11.11
C ILE A 57 -13.58 -14.95 -10.55
N TRP A 58 -12.84 -14.42 -9.58
CA TRP A 58 -11.69 -15.07 -8.96
C TRP A 58 -11.81 -15.06 -7.44
N ALA A 59 -12.14 -16.21 -6.86
CA ALA A 59 -12.23 -16.36 -5.41
C ALA A 59 -10.91 -16.03 -4.67
N SER A 60 -9.76 -16.15 -5.34
CA SER A 60 -8.47 -15.77 -4.76
C SER A 60 -8.33 -14.25 -4.52
N ALA A 61 -9.16 -13.43 -5.16
CA ALA A 61 -9.10 -11.97 -5.02
C ALA A 61 -9.58 -11.49 -3.65
N ASP A 62 -10.40 -12.27 -2.93
CA ASP A 62 -10.99 -11.90 -1.62
C ASP A 62 -9.94 -11.38 -0.63
N TRP A 63 -8.84 -12.11 -0.46
CA TRP A 63 -7.79 -11.72 0.49
C TRP A 63 -7.00 -10.50 0.03
N TYR A 64 -6.73 -10.38 -1.27
CA TYR A 64 -5.98 -9.24 -1.82
C TYR A 64 -6.79 -7.95 -1.84
N GLU A 65 -8.10 -8.03 -2.07
CA GLU A 65 -8.99 -6.89 -1.99
C GLU A 65 -9.12 -6.40 -0.55
N ARG A 66 -9.21 -7.31 0.42
CA ARG A 66 -9.16 -6.98 1.85
C ARG A 66 -7.83 -6.36 2.28
N GLU A 67 -6.71 -6.88 1.79
CA GLU A 67 -5.38 -6.30 2.01
C GLU A 67 -5.29 -4.88 1.43
N ALA A 68 -5.76 -4.67 0.19
CA ALA A 68 -5.77 -3.36 -0.44
C ALA A 68 -6.66 -2.36 0.30
N PHE A 69 -7.81 -2.83 0.83
CA PHE A 69 -8.66 -2.02 1.71
C PHE A 69 -7.94 -1.63 3.01
N ASP A 70 -7.29 -2.59 3.66
CA ASP A 70 -6.61 -2.33 4.93
C ASP A 70 -5.41 -1.37 4.78
N LEU A 71 -4.56 -1.62 3.79
CA LEU A 71 -3.29 -0.90 3.65
C LEU A 71 -3.40 0.42 2.87
N MET A 72 -4.31 0.50 1.90
CA MET A 72 -4.46 1.67 1.03
C MET A 72 -5.80 2.40 1.21
N GLY A 73 -6.82 1.74 1.78
CA GLY A 73 -8.15 2.32 1.97
C GLY A 73 -8.98 2.40 0.70
N ILE A 74 -8.78 1.46 -0.23
CA ILE A 74 -9.61 1.33 -1.44
C ILE A 74 -10.83 0.48 -1.10
N LEU A 75 -12.02 0.99 -1.41
CA LEU A 75 -13.29 0.31 -1.18
C LEU A 75 -13.68 -0.53 -2.40
N PHE A 76 -14.04 -1.80 -2.15
CA PHE A 76 -14.48 -2.73 -3.18
C PHE A 76 -16.00 -2.96 -3.08
N GLU A 77 -16.75 -2.50 -4.07
CA GLU A 77 -18.20 -2.74 -4.19
C GLU A 77 -18.50 -4.20 -4.49
N ASN A 78 -19.59 -4.72 -3.92
CA ASN A 78 -20.05 -6.11 -4.04
C ASN A 78 -19.13 -7.18 -3.43
N HIS A 79 -18.15 -6.78 -2.62
CA HIS A 79 -17.35 -7.71 -1.85
C HIS A 79 -18.18 -8.34 -0.70
N THR A 80 -18.04 -9.64 -0.45
CA THR A 80 -18.84 -10.36 0.55
C THR A 80 -18.48 -10.01 2.01
N ASP A 81 -17.19 -9.97 2.36
CA ASP A 81 -16.69 -9.62 3.71
C ASP A 81 -15.50 -8.64 3.65
N LEU A 82 -15.77 -7.35 3.45
CA LEU A 82 -14.71 -6.33 3.42
C LEU A 82 -14.39 -5.84 4.83
N ARG A 83 -13.28 -6.33 5.37
CA ARG A 83 -12.73 -5.91 6.68
C ARG A 83 -11.21 -6.00 6.68
N ARG A 84 -10.61 -5.30 7.65
CA ARG A 84 -9.16 -5.31 7.89
C ARG A 84 -8.64 -6.71 8.22
N ILE A 85 -7.37 -6.96 7.90
CA ILE A 85 -6.77 -8.29 8.04
C ILE A 85 -5.32 -8.27 8.52
N LEU A 86 -4.56 -7.21 8.25
CA LEU A 86 -3.16 -7.05 8.63
C LEU A 86 -2.98 -6.07 9.79
N THR A 87 -3.77 -5.01 9.85
CA THR A 87 -3.66 -4.01 10.92
C THR A 87 -4.37 -4.45 12.19
N ASP A 88 -3.99 -3.84 13.31
CA ASP A 88 -4.66 -4.06 14.59
C ASP A 88 -6.13 -3.61 14.55
N TYR A 89 -6.96 -4.21 15.39
CA TYR A 89 -8.41 -4.00 15.40
C TYR A 89 -8.79 -2.52 15.58
N GLY A 90 -8.05 -1.79 16.43
CA GLY A 90 -8.26 -0.38 16.72
C GLY A 90 -7.45 0.59 15.86
N PHE A 91 -6.75 0.12 14.83
CA PHE A 91 -5.84 0.96 14.04
C PHE A 91 -6.58 2.13 13.36
N VAL A 92 -5.96 3.30 13.23
CA VAL A 92 -6.57 4.43 12.54
C VAL A 92 -5.68 4.83 11.38
N GLY A 93 -6.26 4.89 10.18
CA GLY A 93 -5.52 5.18 8.95
C GLY A 93 -5.12 3.95 8.13
N HIS A 94 -4.30 4.20 7.11
CA HIS A 94 -3.90 3.23 6.09
C HIS A 94 -2.37 3.30 5.88
N PRO A 95 -1.59 2.32 6.38
CA PRO A 95 -0.14 2.44 6.53
C PRO A 95 0.65 2.67 5.24
N LEU A 96 0.20 2.14 4.11
CA LEU A 96 0.94 2.21 2.85
C LEU A 96 0.64 3.49 2.04
N ARG A 97 -0.17 4.40 2.58
CA ARG A 97 -0.33 5.71 1.96
C ARG A 97 0.92 6.55 2.22
N LYS A 98 1.36 7.28 1.19
CA LYS A 98 2.62 8.06 1.23
C LYS A 98 2.63 9.23 2.22
N ASP A 99 1.45 9.68 2.65
CA ASP A 99 1.23 10.70 3.68
C ASP A 99 1.29 10.11 5.10
N PHE A 100 1.18 8.80 5.25
CA PHE A 100 1.25 8.15 6.55
C PHE A 100 2.71 8.08 7.07
N PRO A 101 2.98 8.44 8.33
CA PRO A 101 4.33 8.39 8.89
C PRO A 101 4.82 6.95 9.03
N MET A 102 6.09 6.71 8.70
CA MET A 102 6.71 5.37 8.78
C MET A 102 6.64 4.72 10.16
N ILE A 103 6.69 5.51 11.23
CA ILE A 103 6.66 5.03 12.63
C ILE A 103 5.21 4.78 13.09
N GLY A 104 4.21 5.34 12.39
CA GLY A 104 2.83 5.40 12.83
C GLY A 104 2.58 6.51 13.85
N GLU A 105 1.36 6.56 14.37
CA GLU A 105 0.89 7.60 15.30
C GLU A 105 0.84 7.11 16.75
N VAL A 106 0.71 5.80 16.96
CA VAL A 106 0.45 5.18 18.26
C VAL A 106 1.46 4.06 18.54
N GLU A 107 1.95 3.99 19.77
CA GLU A 107 2.77 2.91 20.32
C GLU A 107 2.01 2.16 21.44
N MET A 108 2.38 0.90 21.67
CA MET A 108 1.77 0.06 22.70
C MET A 108 2.75 -0.14 23.86
N ARG A 109 2.28 0.09 25.08
CA ARG A 109 3.03 -0.12 26.32
C ARG A 109 2.19 -0.92 27.32
N TYR A 110 2.82 -1.78 28.11
CA TYR A 110 2.14 -2.41 29.25
C TYR A 110 2.13 -1.44 30.44
N ASP A 111 0.95 -1.23 31.01
CA ASP A 111 0.77 -0.41 32.20
C ASP A 111 0.51 -1.32 33.42
N GLU A 112 1.44 -1.30 34.39
CA GLU A 112 1.37 -2.15 35.58
C GLU A 112 0.21 -1.77 36.51
N ASP A 113 -0.11 -0.47 36.63
CA ASP A 113 -1.17 0.03 37.50
C ASP A 113 -2.56 -0.38 36.99
N LEU A 114 -2.73 -0.34 35.66
CA LEU A 114 -3.98 -0.75 35.00
C LEU A 114 -4.05 -2.25 34.68
N GLY A 115 -2.92 -2.96 34.75
CA GLY A 115 -2.82 -4.38 34.41
C GLY A 115 -3.19 -4.71 32.97
N ARG A 116 -2.96 -3.79 32.02
CA ARG A 116 -3.33 -3.96 30.60
C ARG A 116 -2.38 -3.23 29.65
N VAL A 117 -2.43 -3.59 28.37
CA VAL A 117 -1.74 -2.85 27.31
C VAL A 117 -2.51 -1.58 26.97
N VAL A 118 -1.81 -0.45 26.95
CA VAL A 118 -2.33 0.88 26.60
C VAL A 118 -1.73 1.35 25.28
N TYR A 119 -2.52 2.14 24.55
CA TYR A 119 -2.14 2.79 23.30
C TYR A 119 -1.81 4.26 23.62
N GLU A 120 -0.57 4.67 23.38
CA GLU A 120 -0.06 6.02 23.66
C GLU A 120 0.50 6.64 22.37
N PRO A 121 0.50 7.98 22.20
CA PRO A 121 1.14 8.60 21.06
C PRO A 121 2.63 8.26 21.00
N VAL A 122 3.15 8.01 19.80
CA VAL A 122 4.57 7.66 19.58
C VAL A 122 5.50 8.71 20.18
N SER A 123 6.46 8.25 20.98
CA SER A 123 7.50 9.10 21.61
C SER A 123 8.80 9.17 20.80
N ILE A 124 8.95 8.34 19.77
CA ILE A 124 10.17 8.18 18.99
C ILE A 124 10.38 9.34 18.02
N GLU A 125 11.52 10.03 18.12
CA GLU A 125 11.94 11.01 17.13
C GLU A 125 12.44 10.33 15.83
N PRO A 126 11.95 10.74 14.65
CA PRO A 126 12.39 10.15 13.40
C PRO A 126 13.84 10.51 13.09
N ASN A 127 14.72 9.51 13.01
CA ASN A 127 16.10 9.71 12.58
C ASN A 127 16.17 9.83 11.04
N VAL A 128 16.01 11.05 10.54
CA VAL A 128 16.05 11.33 9.10
C VAL A 128 17.51 11.52 8.66
N ASN A 129 18.11 10.47 8.07
CA ASN A 129 19.44 10.51 7.45
C ASN A 129 19.48 11.31 6.12
N VAL A 130 18.77 12.43 6.03
CA VAL A 130 18.83 13.31 4.87
C VAL A 130 20.06 14.21 5.02
N PRO A 131 21.02 14.16 4.07
CA PRO A 131 22.16 15.06 4.12
C PRO A 131 21.65 16.50 4.01
N ARG A 132 21.98 17.34 5.00
CA ARG A 132 21.66 18.78 4.96
C ARG A 132 22.50 19.41 3.84
N VAL A 133 21.87 19.68 2.70
CA VAL A 133 22.52 20.45 1.62
C VAL A 133 22.59 21.91 2.07
N ILE A 134 23.71 22.30 2.68
CA ILE A 134 24.00 23.70 2.97
C ILE A 134 24.36 24.37 1.65
N ARG A 135 23.45 25.16 1.08
CA ARG A 135 23.80 26.09 0.00
C ARG A 135 24.39 27.35 0.64
N LYS A 136 25.63 27.69 0.27
CA LYS A 136 26.33 28.91 0.69
C LYS A 136 25.98 30.06 -0.25
#